data_AF-A0AAW1YSJ9-F1
#
_entry.id   AF-A0AAW1YSJ9-F1
#
_cell.length_a   1.000
_cell.length_b   1.000
_cell.length_c   1.000
_cell.angle_alpha   90.00
_cell.angle_beta   90.00
_cell.angle_gamma   90.00
#
_symmetry.space_group_name_H-M   'P 1'
#
loop_
_entity.id
_entity.type
_entity.pdbx_description
1 polymer ?
#
loop_
_entity_poly.entity_id
_entity_poly.type
_entity_poly.pdbx_seq_one_letter_code
_entity_poly.pdbx_strand_id
1 'polypeptide(L)'
;MLQVSSLKGDNSRWQCSVVCKRKSLMSSWTKISNEISAILDKDVVLYPFQCNKALLFCSNEEEADWVARHNKIMVNNQNEVYLRKWKQNCNFHGKRKFVSFGGLIEIEGLPFNLWRKEIFKQIGDACGGYLETDYRTENFLSLFATRIKVKTNDFGLIPEFVDG
;
A
#
# COMPACT_ATOMS: atom_id res chain seq x y z
N MET A 1 -0.64 21.18 21.97
CA MET A 1 -0.12 21.94 20.81
C MET A 1 1.37 21.66 20.72
N LEU A 2 1.74 20.57 20.04
CA LEU A 2 3.15 20.23 19.81
C LEU A 2 3.64 21.04 18.62
N GLN A 3 4.66 21.88 18.83
CA GLN A 3 5.31 22.63 17.78
C GLN A 3 5.88 21.65 16.74
N VAL A 4 5.42 21.79 15.50
CA VAL A 4 6.08 21.23 14.32
C VAL A 4 7.30 22.11 14.03
N SER A 5 8.35 21.94 14.83
CA SER A 5 9.64 22.58 14.59
C SER A 5 10.33 21.89 13.42
N SER A 6 10.24 22.54 12.26
CA SER A 6 11.21 22.52 11.15
C SER A 6 11.67 21.15 10.63
N LEU A 7 10.86 20.55 9.75
CA LEU A 7 11.36 19.65 8.69
C LEU A 7 12.05 20.45 7.54
N LYS A 8 12.81 21.50 7.84
CA LYS A 8 13.84 22.02 6.92
C LYS A 8 15.13 21.24 7.13
N GLY A 9 15.04 19.92 6.99
CA GLY A 9 16.23 19.09 6.84
C GLY A 9 16.80 19.35 5.46
N ASP A 10 18.09 19.69 5.42
CA ASP A 10 18.93 19.87 4.24
C ASP A 10 18.29 19.40 2.91
N ASN A 11 17.84 20.37 2.09
CA ASN A 11 17.19 20.11 0.80
C ASN A 11 18.06 19.27 -0.15
N SER A 12 19.38 19.18 0.11
CA SER A 12 20.32 18.39 -0.69
C SER A 12 19.94 16.91 -0.73
N ARG A 13 19.52 16.32 0.41
CA ARG A 13 19.25 14.88 0.48
C ARG A 13 18.03 14.48 -0.32
N TRP A 14 17.06 15.38 -0.44
CA TRP A 14 15.84 15.17 -1.22
C TRP A 14 16.09 15.24 -2.72
N GLN A 15 17.05 16.05 -3.18
CA GLN A 15 17.47 16.09 -4.59
C GLN A 15 18.13 14.77 -5.02
N CYS A 16 18.84 14.12 -4.11
CA CYS A 16 19.45 12.80 -4.31
C CYS A 16 18.49 11.63 -4.02
N SER A 17 17.19 11.87 -3.88
CA SER A 17 16.23 10.83 -3.48
C SER A 17 15.34 10.38 -4.63
N VAL A 18 15.08 9.07 -4.69
CA VAL A 18 14.08 8.46 -5.56
C VAL A 18 13.00 7.79 -4.72
N VAL A 19 11.74 8.00 -5.09
CA VAL A 19 10.59 7.28 -4.54
C VAL A 19 10.36 6.04 -5.40
N CYS A 20 10.50 4.87 -4.78
CA CYS A 20 10.09 3.59 -5.34
C CYS A 20 8.65 3.32 -4.95
N LYS A 21 7.74 3.17 -5.92
CA LYS A 21 6.33 2.87 -5.68
C LYS A 21 5.97 1.51 -6.29
N ARG A 22 5.72 0.52 -5.44
CA ARG A 22 5.25 -0.82 -5.86
C ARG A 22 3.76 -0.80 -6.15
N LYS A 23 3.33 -1.50 -7.22
CA LYS A 23 1.91 -1.66 -7.54
C LYS A 23 1.26 -2.74 -6.68
N SER A 24 1.95 -3.87 -6.50
CA SER A 24 1.54 -4.98 -5.63
C SER A 24 2.26 -4.93 -4.30
N LEU A 25 1.55 -5.21 -3.21
CA LEU A 25 2.17 -5.36 -1.88
C LEU A 25 2.79 -6.75 -1.66
N MET A 26 2.55 -7.71 -2.56
CA MET A 26 3.13 -9.06 -2.51
C MET A 26 4.64 -9.08 -2.81
N SER A 27 5.16 -8.08 -3.52
CA SER A 27 6.59 -7.96 -3.79
C SER A 27 7.32 -7.43 -2.56
N SER A 28 8.17 -8.25 -1.93
CA SER A 28 8.95 -7.81 -0.78
C SER A 28 9.95 -6.71 -1.15
N TRP A 29 10.21 -5.77 -0.23
CA TRP A 29 11.18 -4.71 -0.45
C TRP A 29 12.58 -5.24 -0.72
N THR A 30 12.96 -6.39 -0.15
CA THR A 30 14.24 -7.07 -0.44
C THR A 30 14.39 -7.41 -1.92
N LYS A 31 13.36 -7.98 -2.56
CA LYS A 31 13.40 -8.31 -4.00
C LYS A 31 13.53 -7.06 -4.86
N ILE A 32 12.82 -6.00 -4.48
CA ILE A 32 12.89 -4.70 -5.16
C ILE A 32 14.28 -4.10 -4.99
N SER A 33 14.87 -4.18 -3.79
CA SER A 33 16.24 -3.73 -3.52
C SER A 33 17.23 -4.46 -4.42
N ASN A 34 17.16 -5.80 -4.49
CA ASN A 34 18.06 -6.60 -5.30
C ASN A 34 17.99 -6.25 -6.80
N GLU A 35 16.79 -6.00 -7.32
CA GLU A 35 16.61 -5.59 -8.72
C GLU A 35 17.24 -4.21 -8.98
N ILE A 36 17.04 -3.27 -8.07
CA ILE A 36 17.65 -1.93 -8.17
C ILE A 36 19.17 -2.02 -8.00
N SER A 37 19.67 -2.87 -7.10
CA SER A 37 21.10 -3.13 -6.92
C SER A 37 21.75 -3.64 -8.19
N ALA A 38 21.07 -4.57 -8.90
CA ALA A 38 21.56 -5.11 -10.16
C ALA A 38 21.61 -4.05 -11.27
N ILE A 39 20.63 -3.15 -11.34
CA ILE A 39 20.61 -2.05 -12.31
C ILE A 39 21.71 -1.03 -12.03
N LEU A 40 21.98 -0.74 -10.75
CA LEU A 40 22.98 0.24 -10.34
C LEU A 40 24.39 -0.33 -10.17
N ASP A 41 24.56 -1.64 -10.30
CA ASP A 41 25.80 -2.37 -10.01
C ASP A 41 26.39 -2.00 -8.64
N LYS A 42 25.54 -1.88 -7.62
CA LYS A 42 25.93 -1.61 -6.24
C LYS A 42 24.88 -2.05 -5.24
N ASP A 43 25.27 -2.25 -3.98
CA ASP A 43 24.30 -2.52 -2.93
C ASP A 43 23.44 -1.30 -2.61
N VAL A 44 22.13 -1.50 -2.48
CA VAL A 44 21.18 -0.44 -2.18
C VAL A 44 20.27 -0.83 -1.04
N VAL A 45 19.93 0.17 -0.22
CA VAL A 45 18.96 0.04 0.85
C VAL A 45 17.74 0.90 0.52
N LEU A 46 16.58 0.27 0.55
CA LEU A 46 15.30 0.96 0.48
C LEU A 46 14.78 1.25 1.88
N TYR A 47 14.20 2.44 2.06
CA TYR A 47 13.61 2.91 3.31
C TYR A 47 12.08 3.04 3.15
N PRO A 48 11.30 2.00 3.47
CA PRO A 48 9.84 2.05 3.39
C PRO A 48 9.27 3.11 4.33
N PHE A 49 8.38 3.94 3.81
CA PHE A 49 7.67 4.96 4.61
C PHE A 49 6.15 4.90 4.42
N GLN A 50 5.69 4.14 3.43
CA GLN A 50 4.30 3.73 3.26
C GLN A 50 4.27 2.27 2.79
N CYS A 51 3.13 1.60 2.95
CA CYS A 51 2.98 0.22 2.53
C CYS A 51 3.40 0.00 1.07
N ASN A 52 3.12 0.93 0.15
CA ASN A 52 3.50 0.80 -1.25
C ASN A 52 4.63 1.74 -1.69
N LYS A 53 5.30 2.45 -0.77
CA LYS A 53 6.39 3.37 -1.12
C LYS A 53 7.62 3.22 -0.22
N ALA A 54 8.78 3.32 -0.83
CA ALA A 54 10.07 3.42 -0.17
C ALA A 54 10.91 4.53 -0.79
N LEU A 55 11.85 5.06 -0.02
CA LEU A 55 12.90 5.95 -0.51
C LEU A 55 14.15 5.15 -0.84
N LEU A 56 14.77 5.49 -1.97
CA LEU A 56 16.14 5.18 -2.30
C LEU A 56 16.94 6.48 -2.20
N PHE A 57 18.03 6.46 -1.43
CA PHE A 57 18.99 7.56 -1.39
C PHE A 57 20.14 7.25 -2.35
N CYS A 58 20.25 8.02 -3.42
CA CYS A 58 21.37 7.95 -4.35
C CYS A 58 22.56 8.75 -3.80
N SER A 59 23.75 8.50 -4.36
CA SER A 59 24.99 9.17 -3.93
C SER A 59 24.99 10.66 -4.31
N ASN A 60 24.31 11.03 -5.40
CA ASN A 60 24.17 12.40 -5.88
C ASN A 60 22.89 12.58 -6.71
N GLU A 61 22.63 13.82 -7.13
CA GLU A 61 21.44 14.19 -7.91
C GLU A 61 21.43 13.56 -9.31
N GLU A 62 22.59 13.46 -9.98
CA GLU A 62 22.71 12.87 -11.31
C GLU A 62 22.31 11.39 -11.33
N GLU A 63 22.74 10.64 -10.31
CA GLU A 63 22.33 9.26 -10.12
C GLU A 63 20.83 9.18 -9.83
N ALA A 64 20.27 10.06 -9.00
CA ALA A 64 18.83 10.09 -8.75
C ALA A 64 18.02 10.37 -10.02
N ASP A 65 18.48 11.28 -10.88
CA ASP A 65 17.90 11.54 -12.20
C ASP A 65 18.05 10.34 -13.13
N TRP A 66 19.20 9.66 -13.11
CA TRP A 66 19.44 8.44 -13.89
C TRP A 66 18.52 7.30 -13.48
N VAL A 67 18.37 7.04 -12.18
CA VAL A 67 17.44 6.04 -11.65
C VAL A 67 16.00 6.41 -12.02
N ALA A 68 15.60 7.68 -11.85
CA ALA A 68 14.26 8.13 -12.19
C ALA A 68 13.94 8.02 -13.70
N ARG A 69 14.95 8.13 -14.58
CA ARG A 69 14.80 7.95 -16.03
C ARG A 69 14.40 6.53 -16.43
N HIS A 70 14.70 5.53 -15.61
CA HIS A 70 14.21 4.16 -15.83
C HIS A 70 12.69 4.10 -15.78
N ASN A 71 12.04 5.05 -15.06
CA ASN A 71 10.60 5.25 -14.94
C ASN A 71 9.86 4.08 -14.24
N LYS A 72 10.13 2.84 -14.65
CA LYS A 72 9.66 1.61 -14.03
C LYS A 72 10.68 0.49 -14.21
N ILE A 73 10.67 -0.45 -13.26
CA ILE A 73 11.41 -1.71 -13.33
C ILE A 73 10.45 -2.87 -13.12
N MET A 74 10.81 -4.03 -13.65
CA MET A 74 10.06 -5.28 -13.47
C MET A 74 10.75 -6.13 -12.42
N VAL A 75 10.05 -6.45 -11.34
CA VAL A 75 10.55 -7.37 -10.31
C VAL A 75 9.93 -8.73 -10.55
N ASN A 76 10.77 -9.76 -10.69
CA ASN A 76 10.38 -11.13 -11.05
C ASN A 76 9.54 -11.22 -12.34
N ASN A 77 9.80 -10.36 -13.33
CA ASN A 77 9.07 -10.32 -14.62
C ASN A 77 7.54 -10.11 -14.53
N GLN A 78 7.01 -9.75 -13.36
CA GLN A 78 5.56 -9.65 -13.14
C GLN A 78 5.15 -8.37 -12.41
N ASN A 79 6.00 -7.84 -11.54
CA ASN A 79 5.61 -6.74 -10.66
C ASN A 79 6.27 -5.43 -11.07
N GLU A 80 5.46 -4.46 -11.48
CA GLU A 80 5.93 -3.11 -11.79
C GLU A 80 6.25 -2.32 -10.51
N VAL A 81 7.46 -1.77 -10.46
CA VAL A 81 7.86 -0.77 -9.48
C VAL A 81 8.20 0.52 -10.21
N TYR A 82 7.49 1.60 -9.88
CA TYR A 82 7.72 2.91 -10.47
C TYR A 82 8.83 3.62 -9.72
N LEU A 83 9.75 4.22 -10.48
CA LEU A 83 10.88 4.99 -9.95
C LEU A 83 10.65 6.45 -10.31
N ARG A 84 10.52 7.31 -9.29
CA ARG A 84 10.27 8.75 -9.49
C ARG A 84 11.24 9.54 -8.63
N LYS A 85 11.96 10.49 -9.23
CA LYS A 85 12.72 11.47 -8.45
C LYS A 85 11.79 12.13 -7.44
N TRP A 86 12.25 12.24 -6.21
CA TRP A 86 11.45 12.80 -5.14
C TRP A 86 11.06 14.25 -5.48
N LYS A 87 9.80 14.58 -5.22
CA LYS A 87 9.30 15.96 -5.19
C LYS A 87 8.29 16.04 -4.05
N GLN A 88 8.11 17.23 -3.48
CA GLN A 88 7.13 17.45 -2.40
C GLN A 88 5.72 16.94 -2.78
N ASN A 89 5.34 17.11 -4.05
CA ASN A 89 4.04 16.68 -4.58
C ASN A 89 3.95 15.16 -4.83
N CYS A 90 5.06 14.41 -4.88
CA CYS A 90 5.05 12.95 -5.03
C CYS A 90 4.49 12.23 -3.78
N ASN A 91 4.39 12.96 -2.67
CA ASN A 91 3.76 12.52 -1.42
C ASN A 91 2.37 13.12 -1.18
N PHE A 92 1.88 13.99 -2.07
CA PHE A 92 0.52 14.52 -1.99
C PHE A 92 -0.47 13.43 -2.42
N HIS A 93 -1.09 12.76 -1.45
CA HIS A 93 -2.13 11.77 -1.70
C HIS A 93 -3.49 12.46 -1.74
N GLY A 94 -4.14 12.44 -2.91
CA GLY A 94 -5.55 12.80 -3.02
C GLY A 94 -6.51 11.73 -2.47
N LYS A 95 -6.04 10.52 -2.13
CA LYS A 95 -6.85 9.44 -1.53
C LYS A 95 -5.97 8.59 -0.62
N ARG A 96 -6.29 8.50 0.67
CA ARG A 96 -5.61 7.55 1.57
C ARG A 96 -6.00 6.13 1.16
N LYS A 97 -5.08 5.19 1.28
CA LYS A 97 -5.30 3.78 0.94
C LYS A 97 -4.92 2.94 2.16
N PHE A 98 -5.81 2.06 2.58
CA PHE A 98 -5.53 1.12 3.67
C PHE A 98 -4.97 -0.17 3.12
N VAL A 99 -4.08 -0.80 3.88
CA VAL A 99 -3.57 -2.13 3.52
C VAL A 99 -4.66 -3.17 3.77
N SER A 100 -5.07 -3.89 2.75
CA SER A 100 -5.94 -5.07 2.88
C SER A 100 -5.49 -6.11 1.86
N PHE A 101 -5.13 -7.30 2.34
CA PHE A 101 -4.81 -8.46 1.50
C PHE A 101 -6.05 -9.30 1.20
N GLY A 102 -7.24 -8.83 1.59
CA GLY A 102 -8.47 -9.60 1.59
C GLY A 102 -8.52 -10.63 2.73
N GLY A 103 -9.33 -11.67 2.55
CA GLY A 103 -9.51 -12.73 3.54
C GLY A 103 -10.70 -12.47 4.46
N LEU A 104 -10.58 -12.85 5.74
CA LEU A 104 -11.64 -12.67 6.72
C LEU A 104 -11.59 -11.25 7.31
N ILE A 105 -12.68 -10.50 7.14
CA ILE A 105 -12.89 -9.24 7.85
C ILE A 105 -13.84 -9.49 9.04
N GLU A 106 -13.53 -8.87 10.17
CA GLU A 106 -14.40 -8.85 11.35
C GLU A 106 -14.93 -7.42 11.55
N ILE A 107 -16.24 -7.28 11.68
CA ILE A 107 -16.95 -6.00 11.85
C ILE A 107 -17.59 -6.04 13.23
N GLU A 108 -17.03 -5.26 14.15
CA GLU A 108 -17.56 -5.12 15.50
C GLU A 108 -18.68 -4.09 15.55
N GLY A 109 -19.70 -4.34 16.38
CA GLY A 109 -20.76 -3.37 16.66
C GLY A 109 -21.79 -3.16 15.54
N LEU A 110 -21.80 -4.00 14.49
CA LEU A 110 -22.86 -3.95 13.47
C LEU A 110 -24.21 -4.26 14.15
N PRO A 111 -25.20 -3.34 14.11
CA PRO A 111 -26.51 -3.58 14.71
C PRO A 111 -27.18 -4.84 14.18
N PHE A 112 -27.76 -5.65 15.07
CA PHE A 112 -28.28 -6.98 14.72
C PHE A 112 -29.38 -6.95 13.65
N ASN A 113 -30.18 -5.88 13.59
CA ASN A 113 -31.17 -5.67 12.54
C ASN A 113 -30.56 -5.49 11.13
N LEU A 114 -29.26 -5.25 11.03
CA LEU A 114 -28.50 -5.16 9.78
C LEU A 114 -27.79 -6.47 9.43
N TRP A 115 -27.93 -7.54 10.23
CA TRP A 115 -27.31 -8.84 9.97
C TRP A 115 -28.09 -9.61 8.90
N ARG A 116 -27.95 -9.15 7.66
CA ARG A 116 -28.62 -9.71 6.48
C ARG A 116 -27.61 -9.83 5.35
N LYS A 117 -27.78 -10.88 4.54
CA LYS A 117 -26.84 -11.21 3.45
C LYS A 117 -26.62 -10.05 2.49
N GLU A 118 -27.63 -9.23 2.26
CA GLU A 118 -27.56 -8.05 1.39
C GLU A 118 -26.59 -6.99 1.96
N ILE A 119 -26.64 -6.74 3.27
CA ILE A 119 -25.74 -5.79 3.96
C ILE A 119 -24.32 -6.35 3.99
N PHE A 120 -24.16 -7.64 4.29
CA PHE A 120 -22.85 -8.30 4.28
C PHE A 120 -22.19 -8.23 2.91
N LYS A 121 -22.99 -8.42 1.85
CA LYS A 121 -22.52 -8.28 0.48
C LYS A 121 -22.07 -6.85 0.19
N GLN A 122 -22.86 -5.83 0.55
CA GLN A 122 -22.47 -4.43 0.35
C GLN A 122 -21.15 -4.10 1.05
N ILE A 123 -20.99 -4.50 2.32
CA ILE A 123 -19.74 -4.27 3.07
C ILE A 123 -18.58 -5.07 2.47
N GLY A 124 -18.80 -6.34 2.12
CA GLY A 124 -17.76 -7.18 1.53
C GLY A 124 -17.29 -6.65 0.16
N ASP A 125 -18.23 -6.20 -0.68
CA ASP A 125 -17.93 -5.59 -1.97
C ASP A 125 -17.15 -4.28 -1.81
N ALA A 126 -17.52 -3.47 -0.82
CA ALA A 126 -16.80 -2.26 -0.41
C ALA A 126 -15.35 -2.56 0.05
N CYS A 127 -15.14 -3.67 0.76
CA CYS A 127 -13.85 -4.06 1.34
C CYS A 127 -12.95 -4.90 0.42
N GLY A 128 -13.36 -5.17 -0.83
CA GLY A 128 -12.55 -5.92 -1.80
C GLY A 128 -13.30 -6.94 -2.67
N GLY A 129 -14.61 -7.09 -2.48
CA GLY A 129 -15.44 -8.07 -3.19
C GLY A 129 -15.91 -9.17 -2.24
N TYR A 130 -17.20 -9.22 -1.94
CA TYR A 130 -17.79 -10.25 -1.08
C TYR A 130 -17.61 -11.64 -1.70
N LEU A 131 -17.24 -12.62 -0.86
CA LEU A 131 -17.20 -14.04 -1.23
C LEU A 131 -18.29 -14.81 -0.49
N GLU A 132 -18.20 -14.85 0.83
CA GLU A 132 -19.11 -15.60 1.68
C GLU A 132 -19.17 -15.02 3.09
N THR A 133 -20.20 -15.41 3.84
CA THR A 133 -20.31 -15.08 5.26
C THR A 133 -19.66 -16.21 6.05
N ASP A 134 -18.93 -15.89 7.11
CA ASP A 134 -18.32 -16.93 7.95
C ASP A 134 -19.39 -17.77 8.65
N TYR A 135 -19.16 -19.07 8.79
CA TYR A 135 -20.12 -19.99 9.39
C TYR A 135 -20.57 -19.54 10.78
N ARG A 136 -19.71 -18.86 11.56
CA ARG A 136 -20.07 -18.36 12.89
C ARG A 136 -21.08 -17.22 12.83
N THR A 137 -21.01 -16.39 11.81
CA THR A 137 -21.96 -15.31 11.58
C THR A 137 -23.25 -15.85 10.97
N GLU A 138 -23.17 -16.78 10.02
CA GLU A 138 -24.36 -17.43 9.44
C GLU A 138 -25.20 -18.16 10.48
N ASN A 139 -24.55 -18.78 11.47
CA ASN A 139 -25.19 -19.57 12.53
C ASN A 139 -25.30 -18.82 13.87
N PHE A 140 -25.06 -17.50 13.88
CA PHE A 140 -25.14 -16.65 15.09
C PHE A 140 -24.31 -17.15 16.29
N LEU A 141 -23.23 -17.88 16.03
CA LEU A 141 -22.30 -18.42 17.04
C LEU A 141 -21.37 -17.35 17.62
N SER A 142 -21.25 -16.20 16.96
CA SER A 142 -20.51 -15.04 17.45
C SER A 142 -21.33 -13.78 17.17
N LEU A 143 -21.85 -13.17 18.23
CA LEU A 143 -22.64 -11.93 18.16
C LEU A 143 -21.79 -10.67 18.33
N PHE A 144 -20.55 -10.82 18.80
CA PHE A 144 -19.63 -9.71 19.04
C PHE A 144 -19.14 -9.07 17.74
N ALA A 145 -18.94 -9.90 16.70
CA ALA A 145 -18.48 -9.44 15.40
C ALA A 145 -19.18 -10.19 14.26
N THR A 146 -19.54 -9.44 13.22
CA THR A 146 -19.93 -9.99 11.92
C THR A 146 -18.67 -10.33 11.14
N ARG A 147 -18.58 -11.54 10.61
CA ARG A 147 -17.39 -12.06 9.93
C ARG A 147 -17.71 -12.42 8.50
N ILE A 148 -16.97 -11.83 7.58
CA ILE A 148 -17.23 -11.94 6.14
C ILE A 148 -15.91 -12.24 5.43
N LYS A 149 -15.92 -13.13 4.44
CA LYS A 149 -14.78 -13.34 3.55
C LYS A 149 -14.88 -12.42 2.34
N VAL A 150 -13.78 -11.76 2.03
CA VAL A 150 -13.62 -10.93 0.84
C VAL A 150 -12.48 -11.46 -0.03
N LYS A 151 -12.52 -11.15 -1.33
CA LYS A 151 -11.49 -11.56 -2.29
C LYS A 151 -10.11 -11.11 -1.83
N THR A 152 -9.13 -11.96 -2.07
CA THR A 152 -7.72 -11.60 -1.90
C THR A 152 -7.39 -10.41 -2.79
N ASN A 153 -6.69 -9.44 -2.22
CA ASN A 153 -6.28 -8.25 -2.94
C ASN A 153 -4.77 -8.27 -3.11
N ASP A 154 -4.33 -8.71 -4.28
CA ASP A 154 -2.91 -8.80 -4.64
C ASP A 154 -2.23 -7.42 -4.68
N PHE A 155 -3.02 -6.35 -4.86
CA PHE A 155 -2.54 -4.98 -4.77
C PHE A 155 -2.48 -4.46 -3.34
N GLY A 156 -3.12 -5.16 -2.40
CA GLY A 156 -3.02 -4.91 -0.98
C GLY A 156 -3.60 -3.58 -0.53
N LEU A 157 -4.40 -2.88 -1.35
CA LEU A 157 -4.88 -1.52 -1.08
C LEU A 157 -6.38 -1.40 -1.34
N ILE A 158 -7.13 -0.94 -0.34
CA ILE A 158 -8.55 -0.57 -0.47
C ILE A 158 -8.73 0.96 -0.40
N PRO A 159 -9.72 1.53 -1.11
CA PRO A 159 -10.00 2.96 -1.03
C PRO A 159 -10.53 3.33 0.37
N GLU A 160 -10.21 4.54 0.83
CA GLU A 160 -10.73 5.08 2.11
C GLU A 160 -12.24 5.30 2.09
N PHE A 161 -12.81 5.58 0.92
CA PHE A 161 -14.23 5.81 0.73
C PHE A 161 -14.78 4.82 -0.28
N VAL A 162 -15.96 4.30 0.02
CA VAL A 162 -16.79 3.54 -0.91
C VAL A 162 -17.92 4.49 -1.24
N ASP A 163 -18.02 4.90 -2.51
CA ASP A 163 -19.11 5.75 -2.96
C ASP A 163 -20.43 4.99 -2.79
N GLY A 164 -21.40 5.61 -2.11
CA GLY A 164 -22.72 5.05 -1.80
C GLY A 164 -23.75 5.29 -2.87
#